data_AF-A0A4Y1ZPD0-F1
#
_entry.id   AF-A0A4Y1ZPD0-F1
#
_cell.length_a   1.000
_cell.length_b   1.000
_cell.length_c   1.000
_cell.angle_alpha   90.00
_cell.angle_beta   90.00
_cell.angle_gamma   90.00
#
_symmetry.space_group_name_H-M   'P 1'
#
loop_
_entity.id
_entity.type
_entity.pdbx_description
1 polymer ?
#
loop_
_entity_poly.entity_id
_entity_poly.type
_entity_poly.pdbx_seq_one_letter_code
_entity_poly.pdbx_strand_id
1 'polypeptide(L)'
;MKVHLTEAPDLLKQLLCTNSQVAKNYQQQIREYNAALAFAPMGAEIKAPLGTCPKCLNIHGQIYHVVSPLCSNVRNRPGYGQLYISDSTEARNRRMENNQACLHSVMEKLDT
;
A
#
# COMPACT_ATOMS: atom_id res chain seq x y z
N MET A 1 -4.39 -23.49 23.28
CA MET A 1 -3.98 -22.09 23.08
C MET A 1 -5.21 -21.30 22.66
N LYS A 2 -5.77 -20.44 23.53
CA LYS A 2 -7.00 -19.68 23.22
C LYS A 2 -6.57 -18.32 22.68
N VAL A 3 -6.59 -18.16 21.36
CA VAL A 3 -6.24 -16.89 20.70
C VAL A 3 -7.34 -15.89 21.04
N HIS A 4 -7.02 -14.89 21.87
CA HIS A 4 -7.89 -13.74 22.06
C HIS A 4 -7.79 -12.87 20.80
N LEU A 5 -8.78 -12.99 19.92
CA LEU A 5 -8.93 -12.07 18.81
C LEU A 5 -9.65 -10.84 19.34
N THR A 6 -8.94 -9.72 19.44
CA THR A 6 -9.54 -8.40 19.63
C THR A 6 -10.47 -8.12 18.45
N GLU A 7 -11.60 -7.48 18.71
CA GLU A 7 -12.50 -7.10 17.63
C GLU A 7 -11.81 -6.17 16.63
N ALA A 8 -12.12 -6.37 15.34
CA ALA A 8 -11.63 -5.50 14.29
C ALA A 8 -12.19 -4.07 14.46
N PRO A 9 -11.41 -3.02 14.19
CA PRO A 9 -11.87 -1.64 14.17
C PRO A 9 -13.11 -1.45 13.29
N ASP A 10 -14.06 -0.62 13.74
CA ASP A 10 -15.33 -0.38 13.04
C ASP A 10 -15.15 0.17 11.62
N LEU A 11 -14.11 0.98 11.41
CA LEU A 11 -13.73 1.45 10.09
C LEU A 11 -13.45 0.29 9.13
N LEU A 12 -12.69 -0.72 9.56
CA LEU A 12 -12.38 -1.88 8.73
C LEU A 12 -13.62 -2.73 8.48
N LYS A 13 -14.48 -2.90 9.48
CA LYS A 13 -15.79 -3.57 9.30
C LYS A 13 -16.63 -2.82 8.25
N GLN A 14 -16.68 -1.49 8.31
CA GLN A 14 -17.43 -0.68 7.35
C GLN A 14 -16.86 -0.82 5.93
N LEU A 15 -15.54 -0.76 5.78
CA LEU A 15 -14.87 -0.83 4.48
C LEU A 15 -14.92 -2.23 3.85
N LEU A 16 -14.85 -3.29 4.66
CA LEU A 16 -14.77 -4.67 4.17
C LEU A 16 -16.12 -5.38 4.05
N CYS A 17 -17.12 -4.99 4.86
CA CYS A 17 -18.36 -5.77 4.98
C CYS A 17 -19.60 -5.04 4.46
N THR A 18 -19.52 -3.75 4.14
CA THR A 18 -20.67 -3.00 3.61
C THR A 18 -20.66 -2.91 2.08
N ASN A 19 -21.83 -2.64 1.51
CA ASN A 19 -22.02 -2.44 0.05
C ASN A 19 -22.07 -0.96 -0.36
N SER A 20 -21.62 -0.05 0.51
CA SER A 20 -21.54 1.38 0.19
C SER A 20 -20.56 1.65 -0.95
N GLN A 21 -20.73 2.75 -1.69
CA GLN A 21 -19.81 3.09 -2.78
C GLN A 21 -18.36 3.27 -2.28
N VAL A 22 -18.20 3.79 -1.07
CA VAL A 22 -16.91 3.94 -0.39
C VAL A 22 -16.28 2.56 -0.12
N ALA A 23 -17.04 1.63 0.45
CA ALA A 23 -16.57 0.27 0.72
C ALA A 23 -16.20 -0.48 -0.57
N LYS A 24 -17.01 -0.34 -1.63
CA LYS A 24 -16.71 -0.92 -2.95
C LYS A 24 -15.38 -0.38 -3.52
N ASN A 25 -15.15 0.94 -3.45
CA ASN A 25 -13.88 1.52 -3.88
C ASN A 25 -12.71 0.94 -3.07
N TYR A 26 -12.84 0.90 -1.74
CA TYR A 26 -11.81 0.34 -0.88
C TYR A 26 -11.51 -1.12 -1.21
N GLN A 27 -12.53 -1.96 -1.34
CA GLN A 27 -12.36 -3.38 -1.66
C GLN A 27 -11.69 -3.59 -3.02
N GLN A 28 -12.05 -2.78 -4.02
CA GLN A 28 -11.44 -2.82 -5.35
C GLN A 28 -9.98 -2.38 -5.32
N GLN A 29 -9.65 -1.35 -4.53
CA GLN A 29 -8.32 -0.74 -4.47
C GLN A 29 -7.53 -1.11 -3.21
N ILE A 30 -7.91 -2.18 -2.50
CA ILE A 30 -7.32 -2.53 -1.18
C ILE A 30 -5.80 -2.72 -1.26
N ARG A 31 -5.30 -3.17 -2.41
CA ARG A 31 -3.87 -3.33 -2.67
C ARG A 31 -3.15 -1.98 -2.75
N GLU A 32 -3.76 -0.98 -3.39
CA GLU A 32 -3.22 0.38 -3.48
C GLU A 32 -3.18 1.04 -2.11
N TYR A 33 -4.26 0.95 -1.33
CA TYR A 33 -4.27 1.46 0.05
C TYR A 33 -3.18 0.80 0.91
N ASN A 34 -3.11 -0.54 0.90
CA ASN A 34 -2.10 -1.26 1.68
C ASN A 34 -0.68 -0.94 1.22
N ALA A 35 -0.44 -0.80 -0.08
CA ALA A 35 0.87 -0.45 -0.61
C ALA A 35 1.28 0.99 -0.24
N ALA A 36 0.33 1.93 -0.28
CA ALA A 36 0.56 3.33 0.06
C ALA A 36 0.84 3.56 1.55
N LEU A 37 0.26 2.72 2.41
CA LEU A 37 0.44 2.73 3.87
C LEU A 37 1.55 1.79 4.35
N ALA A 38 2.17 1.01 3.45
CA ALA A 38 3.25 0.13 3.81
C ALA A 38 4.51 0.93 4.18
N PHE A 39 5.06 0.64 5.36
CA PHE A 39 6.26 1.32 5.88
C PHE A 39 7.46 1.26 4.94
N ALA A 40 7.61 0.12 4.25
CA ALA A 40 8.60 -0.02 3.20
C ALA A 40 7.99 -0.81 2.04
N PRO A 41 8.06 -0.28 0.81
CA PRO A 41 7.77 -1.10 -0.36
C PRO A 41 8.83 -2.20 -0.42
N MET A 42 8.38 -3.46 -0.50
CA MET A 42 9.29 -4.58 -0.72
C MET A 42 9.76 -4.54 -2.18
N GLY A 43 11.05 -4.33 -2.38
CA GLY A 43 11.70 -4.54 -3.67
C GLY A 43 12.09 -6.00 -3.81
N ALA A 44 11.71 -6.61 -4.92
CA ALA A 44 12.11 -7.96 -5.26
C ALA A 44 12.43 -8.04 -6.75
N GLU A 45 13.51 -8.75 -7.10
CA GLU A 45 13.75 -9.13 -8.49
C GLU A 45 12.73 -10.20 -8.88
N ILE A 46 11.71 -9.81 -9.64
CA ILE A 46 10.68 -10.73 -10.12
C ILE A 46 11.23 -11.43 -11.35
N LYS A 47 11.56 -12.72 -11.23
CA LYS A 47 11.88 -13.57 -12.37
C LYS A 47 10.66 -14.39 -12.74
N ALA A 48 10.27 -14.33 -14.02
CA ALA A 48 9.25 -15.24 -14.52
C ALA A 48 9.75 -16.69 -14.39
N PRO A 49 8.93 -17.63 -13.90
CA PRO A 49 9.30 -19.04 -13.94
C PRO A 49 9.52 -19.48 -15.39
N LEU A 50 10.60 -20.23 -15.63
CA LEU A 50 10.84 -20.89 -16.91
C LEU A 50 9.86 -22.08 -17.03
N GLY A 51 8.85 -21.98 -17.89
CA GLY A 51 7.90 -23.07 -18.21
C GLY A 51 6.43 -22.81 -17.85
N THR A 52 5.57 -23.82 -18.07
CA THR A 52 4.10 -23.79 -17.87
C THR A 52 3.70 -23.99 -16.39
N CYS A 53 4.32 -23.24 -15.48
CA CYS A 53 3.97 -23.30 -14.06
C CYS A 53 2.69 -22.46 -13.80
N PRO A 54 1.85 -22.84 -12.82
CA PRO A 54 0.82 -21.94 -12.29
C PRO A 54 1.43 -20.59 -11.90
N LYS A 55 0.65 -19.49 -11.95
CA LYS A 55 1.11 -18.13 -11.62
C LYS A 55 1.60 -18.04 -10.16
N CYS A 56 2.83 -18.45 -9.93
CA CYS A 56 3.55 -18.30 -8.67
C CYS A 56 4.53 -17.13 -8.82
N LEU A 57 4.46 -16.18 -7.89
CA LEU A 57 5.45 -15.10 -7.80
C LEU A 57 6.72 -15.68 -7.17
N ASN A 58 7.77 -15.87 -7.96
CA ASN A 58 9.07 -16.31 -7.46
C ASN A 58 9.96 -15.10 -7.21
N ILE A 59 10.29 -14.85 -5.94
CA ILE A 59 11.29 -13.88 -5.52
C ILE A 59 12.59 -14.66 -5.33
N HIS A 60 13.62 -14.32 -6.11
CA HIS A 60 14.94 -14.97 -6.02
C HIS A 60 15.98 -13.94 -5.55
N GLY A 61 16.81 -14.31 -4.58
CA GLY A 61 17.81 -13.42 -3.98
C GLY A 61 17.39 -12.84 -2.62
N GLN A 62 18.13 -11.83 -2.14
CA GLN A 62 17.84 -11.14 -0.88
C GLN A 62 16.73 -10.10 -1.07
N ILE A 63 15.77 -10.07 -0.13
CA ILE A 63 14.79 -8.97 -0.02
C ILE A 63 15.53 -7.75 0.51
N TYR A 64 15.53 -6.66 -0.26
CA TYR A 64 16.06 -5.36 0.17
C TYR A 64 14.91 -4.37 0.36
N HIS A 65 15.05 -3.51 1.37
CA HIS A 65 14.18 -2.34 1.51
C HIS A 65 14.58 -1.31 0.45
N VAL A 66 13.64 -0.93 -0.42
CA VAL A 66 13.87 0.12 -1.41
C VAL A 66 13.69 1.46 -0.73
N VAL A 67 14.80 2.12 -0.39
CA VAL A 67 14.81 3.51 0.07
C VAL A 67 15.06 4.38 -1.15
N SER A 68 14.02 5.10 -1.61
CA SER A 68 14.18 6.03 -2.73
C SER A 68 15.00 7.26 -2.31
N PRO A 69 15.70 7.95 -3.25
CA PRO A 69 16.54 9.11 -2.94
C PRO A 69 15.73 10.30 -2.40
N LEU A 70 16.08 10.83 -1.21
CA LEU A 70 15.33 11.87 -0.46
C LEU A 70 14.91 13.10 -1.29
N CYS A 71 15.62 13.42 -2.36
CA CYS A 71 15.34 14.54 -3.25
C CYS A 71 14.70 14.05 -4.55
N SER A 72 13.48 14.50 -4.84
CA SER A 72 12.82 14.31 -6.13
C SER A 72 13.46 15.19 -7.21
N ASN A 73 14.19 14.60 -8.14
CA ASN A 73 14.54 15.21 -9.41
C ASN A 73 13.55 14.72 -10.48
N VAL A 74 13.32 15.50 -11.54
CA VAL A 74 12.31 15.27 -12.61
C VAL A 74 12.32 13.85 -13.19
N ARG A 75 13.44 13.11 -13.04
CA ARG A 75 13.60 11.71 -13.46
C ARG A 75 13.20 10.65 -12.43
N ASN A 76 13.14 10.99 -11.14
CA ASN A 76 12.89 10.03 -10.06
C ASN A 76 11.68 10.48 -9.23
N ARG A 77 10.55 9.78 -9.41
CA ARG A 77 9.45 9.89 -8.47
C ARG A 77 9.90 9.33 -7.10
N PRO A 78 9.70 10.07 -6.01
CA PRO A 78 10.03 9.57 -4.68
C PRO A 78 9.12 8.38 -4.34
N GLY A 79 9.71 7.25 -3.94
CA GLY A 79 8.96 6.08 -3.46
C GLY A 79 8.44 6.27 -2.04
N TYR A 80 7.55 5.37 -1.62
CA TYR A 80 6.80 5.47 -0.36
C TYR A 80 7.67 5.60 0.91
N GLY A 81 8.92 5.12 0.89
CA GLY A 81 9.83 5.22 2.04
C GLY A 81 10.20 6.66 2.46
N GLN A 82 10.10 7.64 1.56
CA GLN A 82 10.33 9.06 1.91
C GLN A 82 9.18 9.72 2.66
N LEU A 83 7.98 9.17 2.55
CA LEU A 83 6.77 9.76 3.12
C LEU A 83 6.80 9.75 4.66
N TYR A 84 7.62 8.89 5.27
CA TYR A 84 7.81 8.82 6.72
C TYR A 84 8.74 9.91 7.28
N ILE A 85 9.37 10.72 6.42
CA ILE A 85 10.21 11.87 6.81
C ILE A 85 9.48 13.20 6.52
N SER A 86 8.51 13.18 5.60
CA SER A 86 7.65 14.33 5.28
C SER A 86 6.60 14.59 6.36
N ASP A 87 6.06 15.83 6.38
CA ASP A 87 4.85 16.12 7.14
C ASP A 87 3.70 15.18 6.74
N SER A 88 2.86 14.79 7.69
CA SER A 88 1.73 13.86 7.48
C SER A 88 0.79 14.29 6.35
N THR A 89 0.57 15.60 6.18
CA THR A 89 -0.30 16.14 5.13
C THR A 89 0.35 16.00 3.76
N GLU A 90 1.64 16.34 3.66
CA GLU A 90 2.39 16.22 2.41
C GLU A 90 2.56 14.75 2.01
N ALA A 91 2.83 13.88 2.98
CA ALA A 91 2.90 12.44 2.79
C ALA A 91 1.60 11.89 2.18
N ARG A 92 0.46 12.25 2.77
CA ARG A 92 -0.87 11.85 2.28
C ARG A 92 -1.14 12.37 0.86
N ASN A 93 -0.85 13.64 0.58
CA ASN A 93 -1.05 14.21 -0.75
C ASN A 93 -0.26 13.44 -1.82
N ARG A 94 1.01 13.11 -1.55
CA ARG A 94 1.84 12.32 -2.46
C ARG A 94 1.35 10.87 -2.63
N ARG A 95 0.77 10.25 -1.58
CA ARG A 95 0.09 8.95 -1.73
C ARG A 95 -1.06 9.06 -2.71
N MET A 96 -1.87 10.11 -2.61
CA MET A 96 -3.04 10.30 -3.47
C MET A 96 -2.67 10.60 -4.93
N GLU A 97 -1.60 11.37 -5.18
CA GLU A 97 -1.09 11.59 -6.53
C GLU A 97 -0.70 10.29 -7.26
N ASN A 98 -0.21 9.30 -6.52
CA ASN A 98 0.19 8.00 -7.06
C ASN A 98 -0.94 6.97 -7.11
N ASN A 99 -2.05 7.19 -6.39
CA ASN A 99 -3.18 6.24 -6.27
C ASN A 99 -4.50 6.94 -6.63
N GLN A 100 -4.63 7.39 -7.89
CA GLN A 100 -5.76 8.20 -8.35
C GLN A 100 -7.12 7.48 -8.28
N ALA A 101 -7.12 6.15 -8.24
CA ALA A 101 -8.33 5.35 -8.09
C ALA A 101 -8.81 5.27 -6.63
N CYS A 102 -7.97 5.63 -5.66
CA CYS A 102 -8.32 5.66 -4.24
C CYS A 102 -9.12 6.93 -3.90
N LEU A 103 -10.03 6.81 -2.92
CA LEU A 103 -10.76 7.93 -2.34
C LEU A 103 -9.94 8.60 -1.24
N HIS A 104 -9.75 9.91 -1.36
CA HIS A 104 -9.02 10.72 -0.38
C HIS A 104 -9.57 10.56 1.04
N SER A 105 -10.90 10.57 1.19
CA SER A 105 -11.57 10.45 2.49
C SER A 105 -11.38 9.09 3.16
N VAL A 106 -11.04 8.05 2.41
CA VAL A 106 -10.70 6.74 2.95
C VAL A 106 -9.24 6.71 3.37
N MET A 107 -8.34 7.22 2.52
CA MET A 107 -6.91 7.33 2.85
C MET A 107 -6.69 8.15 4.13
N GLU A 108 -7.38 9.28 4.26
CA GLU A 108 -7.30 10.15 5.43
C GLU A 108 -7.70 9.44 6.73
N LYS A 109 -8.74 8.59 6.69
CA LYS A 109 -9.19 7.82 7.86
C LYS A 109 -8.28 6.65 8.21
N LEU A 110 -7.53 6.14 7.24
CA LEU A 110 -6.59 5.03 7.44
C LEU A 110 -5.19 5.50 7.87
N ASP A 111 -4.88 6.78 7.66
CA ASP A 111 -3.59 7.41 7.99
C ASP A 111 -3.57 8.04 9.40
N THR A 112 -4.73 8.07 10.08
CA THR A 112 -4.91 8.44 11.50
C THR A 112 -4.81 7.25 12.44
#